data_AF-A0A180FAS5-F1
#
_entry.id   AF-A0A180FAS5-F1
#
_cell.length_a   1.000
_cell.length_b   1.000
_cell.length_c   1.000
_cell.angle_alpha   90.00
_cell.angle_beta   90.00
_cell.angle_gamma   90.00
#
_symmetry.space_group_name_H-M   'P 1'
#
loop_
_entity.id
_entity.type
_entity.pdbx_description
1 polymer ?
#
loop_
_entity_poly.entity_id
_entity_poly.type
_entity_poly.pdbx_seq_one_letter_code
_entity_poly.pdbx_strand_id
1 'polypeptide(L)'
;MNRTITLERIIEYYDVPQLFIGKDKIGTRYLCLLFDDDHYISVQLSFNRLADFIQGKIDLRELYIHPEFEGEYFVAIQNGEVFSLNTYDKKVLPEEMLPSENYYYNVEQESTSVFEGTMIGSNIDTGKWVFKPSMERR
;
A
#
# COMPACT_ATOMS: atom_id res chain seq x y z
N MET A 1 -11.21 -18.93 -2.74
CA MET A 1 -11.97 -17.66 -2.76
C MET A 1 -11.07 -16.64 -3.43
N ASN A 2 -11.45 -16.08 -4.57
CA ASN A 2 -10.61 -15.10 -5.27
C ASN A 2 -10.81 -13.74 -4.59
N ARG A 3 -9.90 -13.35 -3.70
CA ARG A 3 -9.86 -12.00 -3.13
C ARG A 3 -9.20 -11.09 -4.15
N THR A 4 -9.72 -9.87 -4.31
CA THR A 4 -9.21 -8.94 -5.32
C THR A 4 -9.09 -7.57 -4.70
N ILE A 5 -7.90 -6.97 -4.79
CA ILE A 5 -7.65 -5.63 -4.27
C ILE A 5 -7.43 -4.65 -5.40
N THR A 6 -7.86 -3.42 -5.16
CA THR A 6 -7.54 -2.26 -5.99
C THR A 6 -6.42 -1.48 -5.32
N LEU A 7 -5.56 -0.86 -6.11
CA LEU A 7 -4.55 0.06 -5.61
C LEU A 7 -5.22 1.28 -4.96
N GLU A 8 -5.01 1.50 -3.65
CA GLU A 8 -5.53 2.66 -2.91
C GLU A 8 -4.49 3.79 -2.84
N ARG A 9 -3.22 3.45 -2.58
CA ARG A 9 -2.12 4.42 -2.46
C ARG A 9 -0.79 3.75 -2.80
N ILE A 10 0.07 4.40 -3.57
CA ILE A 10 1.47 4.00 -3.73
C ILE A 10 2.30 4.69 -2.66
N ILE A 11 3.14 3.91 -1.98
CA ILE A 11 4.07 4.39 -0.95
C ILE A 11 5.43 4.65 -1.57
N GLU A 12 5.90 3.73 -2.43
CA GLU A 12 7.18 3.84 -3.11
C GLU A 12 7.05 3.42 -4.57
N TYR A 13 7.61 4.25 -5.45
CA TYR A 13 7.53 4.08 -6.90
C TYR A 13 8.91 4.31 -7.52
N TYR A 14 9.34 3.37 -8.36
CA TYR A 14 10.52 3.52 -9.21
C TYR A 14 10.10 3.41 -10.69
N ASP A 15 10.29 2.25 -11.33
CA ASP A 15 9.71 1.95 -12.66
C ASP A 15 8.30 1.39 -12.55
N VAL A 16 8.11 0.51 -11.57
CA VAL A 16 6.82 -0.05 -11.14
C VAL A 16 6.61 0.25 -9.66
N PRO A 17 5.37 0.20 -9.13
CA PRO A 17 5.12 0.34 -7.71
C PRO A 17 5.97 -0.69 -6.94
N GLN A 18 6.83 -0.25 -6.04
CA GLN A 18 7.60 -1.17 -5.20
C GLN A 18 6.83 -1.48 -3.91
N LEU A 19 6.14 -0.48 -3.38
CA LEU A 19 5.36 -0.60 -2.16
C LEU A 19 4.06 0.16 -2.33
N PHE A 20 2.93 -0.50 -2.10
CA PHE A 20 1.62 0.13 -2.20
C PHE A 20 0.63 -0.45 -1.19
N ILE A 21 -0.40 0.33 -0.89
CA ILE A 21 -1.56 -0.08 -0.10
C ILE A 21 -2.65 -0.48 -1.08
N GLY A 22 -3.02 -1.75 -1.06
CA GLY A 22 -4.18 -2.28 -1.76
C GLY A 22 -5.39 -2.35 -0.83
N LYS A 23 -6.58 -2.28 -1.42
CA LYS A 23 -7.85 -2.36 -0.69
C LYS A 23 -8.82 -3.31 -1.36
N ASP A 24 -9.42 -4.18 -0.56
CA ASP A 24 -10.49 -5.08 -1.03
C ASP A 24 -11.86 -4.37 -1.04
N LYS A 25 -12.86 -4.98 -1.68
CA LYS A 25 -14.22 -4.45 -1.83
C LYS A 25 -14.91 -4.12 -0.51
N ILE A 26 -14.56 -4.83 0.57
CA ILE A 26 -15.10 -4.59 1.92
C ILE A 26 -14.34 -3.51 2.71
N GLY A 27 -13.25 -2.97 2.15
CA GLY A 27 -12.46 -1.91 2.75
C GLY A 27 -11.25 -2.35 3.57
N THR A 28 -10.98 -3.66 3.64
CA THR A 28 -9.75 -4.20 4.23
C THR A 28 -8.53 -3.74 3.44
N ARG A 29 -7.50 -3.27 4.15
CA ARG A 29 -6.25 -2.80 3.56
C ARG A 29 -5.15 -3.84 3.67
N TYR A 30 -4.33 -3.88 2.64
CA TYR A 30 -3.20 -4.77 2.51
C TYR A 30 -1.99 -3.94 2.11
N LEU A 31 -0.87 -4.11 2.82
CA LEU A 31 0.39 -3.54 2.42
C LEU A 31 1.09 -4.54 1.50
N CYS A 32 1.38 -4.11 0.27
CA CYS A 32 1.86 -4.96 -0.82
C CYS A 32 3.26 -4.51 -1.20
N LEU A 33 4.24 -5.38 -1.00
CA LEU A 33 5.65 -5.16 -1.31
C LEU A 33 6.03 -6.01 -2.52
N LEU A 34 6.63 -5.40 -3.53
CA LEU A 34 7.16 -6.11 -4.69
C LEU A 34 8.32 -7.00 -4.23
N PHE A 35 8.29 -8.28 -4.58
CA PHE A 35 9.41 -9.20 -4.32
C PHE A 35 9.95 -9.87 -5.58
N ASP A 36 9.19 -9.84 -6.67
CA ASP A 36 9.48 -10.43 -7.98
C ASP A 36 8.85 -9.53 -9.05
N ASP A 37 9.14 -9.73 -10.33
CA ASP A 37 8.76 -8.79 -11.42
C ASP A 37 7.28 -8.32 -11.39
N ASP A 38 6.33 -9.22 -11.12
CA ASP A 38 4.89 -8.91 -11.08
C ASP A 38 4.18 -9.45 -9.82
N HIS A 39 4.94 -9.98 -8.86
CA HIS A 39 4.39 -10.58 -7.64
C HIS A 39 4.69 -9.71 -6.43
N TYR A 40 3.62 -9.46 -5.67
CA TYR A 40 3.67 -8.64 -4.47
C TYR A 40 3.34 -9.50 -3.27
N ILE A 41 4.17 -9.43 -2.23
CA ILE A 41 3.88 -10.04 -0.94
C ILE A 41 3.11 -9.05 -0.10
N SER A 42 1.94 -9.50 0.36
CA SER A 42 0.91 -8.67 0.95
C SER A 42 0.56 -9.16 2.34
N VAL A 43 0.52 -8.23 3.29
CA VAL A 43 0.05 -8.47 4.66
C VAL A 43 -1.18 -7.64 4.94
N GLN A 44 -2.16 -8.23 5.63
CA GLN A 44 -3.33 -7.51 6.10
C GLN A 44 -2.94 -6.63 7.30
N LEU A 45 -3.39 -5.37 7.29
CA LEU A 45 -3.12 -4.43 8.38
C LEU A 45 -4.42 -3.80 8.87
N SER A 46 -4.56 -3.65 10.20
CA SER A 46 -5.55 -2.76 10.77
C SER A 46 -5.22 -1.29 10.47
N PHE A 47 -6.24 -0.44 10.66
CA PHE A 47 -6.08 1.00 10.54
C PHE A 47 -4.97 1.55 11.46
N ASN A 48 -4.92 1.10 12.71
CA ASN A 48 -3.94 1.57 13.68
C ASN A 48 -2.52 1.20 13.26
N ARG A 49 -2.34 -0.05 12.85
CA ARG A 49 -1.02 -0.57 12.48
C ARG A 49 -0.48 0.08 11.20
N LEU A 50 -1.35 0.29 10.23
CA LEU A 50 -1.02 1.09 9.06
C LEU A 50 -0.70 2.55 9.44
N ALA A 51 -1.47 3.16 10.34
CA ALA A 51 -1.21 4.53 10.77
C ALA A 51 0.14 4.66 11.49
N ASP A 52 0.54 3.69 12.30
CA ASP A 52 1.85 3.68 12.95
C ASP A 52 2.99 3.56 11.93
N PHE A 53 2.79 2.77 10.86
CA PHE A 53 3.75 2.68 9.76
C PHE A 53 3.89 4.01 9.02
N ILE A 54 2.76 4.62 8.65
CA ILE A 54 2.73 5.91 7.96
C ILE A 54 3.25 7.06 8.85
N GLN A 55 3.22 6.90 10.17
CA GLN A 55 3.86 7.85 11.10
C GLN A 55 5.36 7.59 11.31
N GLY A 56 5.94 6.58 10.66
CA GLY A 56 7.33 6.19 10.82
C GLY A 56 7.66 5.61 12.20
N LYS A 57 6.66 5.09 12.94
CA LYS A 57 6.86 4.50 14.27
C LYS A 57 7.24 3.03 14.23
N ILE A 58 6.78 2.33 13.20
CA ILE A 58 7.08 0.92 12.96
C ILE A 58 7.82 0.79 11.64
N ASP A 59 8.83 -0.06 11.64
CA ASP A 59 9.61 -0.40 10.47
C ASP A 59 8.81 -1.32 9.53
N LEU A 60 9.07 -1.22 8.22
CA LEU A 60 8.38 -2.02 7.21
C LEU A 60 8.58 -3.53 7.44
N ARG A 61 9.80 -3.95 7.74
CA ARG A 61 10.15 -5.36 7.98
C ARG A 61 9.43 -5.91 9.19
N GLU A 62 9.24 -5.13 10.25
CA GLU A 62 8.44 -5.55 11.41
C GLU A 62 6.99 -5.92 11.04
N LEU A 63 6.39 -5.25 10.05
CA LEU A 63 5.03 -5.58 9.58
C LEU A 63 4.96 -6.95 8.91
N TYR A 64 6.06 -7.39 8.30
CA TYR A 64 6.17 -8.68 7.63
C TYR A 64 6.67 -9.80 8.55
N ILE A 65 7.54 -9.50 9.51
CA ILE A 65 8.03 -10.47 10.50
C ILE A 65 6.94 -10.78 11.53
N HIS A 66 6.21 -9.76 11.99
CA HIS A 66 5.21 -9.90 13.03
C HIS A 66 3.82 -9.52 12.52
N PRO A 67 3.27 -10.15 11.46
CA PRO A 67 1.99 -9.73 10.88
C PRO A 67 0.87 -9.73 11.92
N GLU A 68 -0.17 -8.93 11.70
CA GLU A 68 -1.32 -8.84 12.62
C GLU A 68 -2.08 -10.16 12.73
N PHE A 69 -2.03 -10.95 11.66
CA PHE A 69 -2.59 -12.28 11.57
C PHE A 69 -1.44 -13.25 11.27
N GLU A 70 -1.00 -14.00 12.28
CA GLU A 70 0.14 -14.91 12.15
C GLU A 70 -0.08 -15.95 11.05
N GLY A 71 0.83 -16.00 10.08
CA GLY A 71 0.81 -16.96 8.98
C GLY A 71 -0.19 -16.65 7.85
N GLU A 72 -0.86 -15.49 7.87
CA GLU A 72 -1.72 -15.03 6.76
C GLU A 72 -0.96 -14.05 5.86
N TYR A 73 -0.08 -14.60 5.02
CA TYR A 73 0.53 -13.86 3.93
C TYR A 73 -0.25 -14.09 2.65
N PHE A 74 -0.31 -13.06 1.81
CA PHE A 74 -0.99 -13.14 0.53
C PHE A 74 -0.07 -12.68 -0.60
N VAL A 75 -0.16 -13.31 -1.76
CA VAL A 75 0.53 -12.89 -2.97
C VAL A 75 -0.48 -12.14 -3.84
N ALA A 76 -0.28 -10.84 -3.99
CA ALA A 76 -1.02 -10.01 -4.94
C ALA A 76 -0.34 -10.10 -6.31
N ILE A 77 -1.12 -10.51 -7.33
CA ILE A 77 -0.66 -10.62 -8.72
C ILE A 77 -1.44 -9.61 -9.56
N GLN A 78 -0.74 -8.78 -10.31
CA GLN A 78 -1.39 -7.78 -11.16
C GLN A 78 -2.20 -8.45 -12.28
N ASN A 79 -3.48 -8.09 -12.40
CA ASN A 79 -4.42 -8.58 -13.41
C ASN A 79 -5.17 -7.39 -14.03
N GLY A 80 -4.47 -6.60 -14.85
CA GLY A 80 -4.99 -5.35 -15.40
C GLY A 80 -5.05 -4.25 -14.35
N GLU A 81 -6.24 -3.72 -14.08
CA GLU A 81 -6.47 -2.64 -13.09
C GLU A 81 -6.65 -3.15 -11.65
N VAL A 82 -6.76 -4.47 -11.45
CA VAL A 82 -6.96 -5.10 -10.14
C VAL A 82 -5.85 -6.10 -9.85
N PHE A 83 -5.64 -6.40 -8.57
CA PHE A 83 -4.68 -7.40 -8.12
C PHE A 83 -5.43 -8.59 -7.52
N SER A 84 -5.10 -9.79 -7.99
CA SER A 84 -5.63 -11.04 -7.43
C SER A 84 -4.80 -11.43 -6.21
N LEU A 85 -5.43 -11.50 -5.03
CA LEU A 85 -4.80 -11.98 -3.81
C LEU A 85 -4.94 -13.50 -3.70
N ASN A 86 -3.81 -14.18 -3.74
CA ASN A 86 -3.69 -15.60 -3.46
C ASN A 86 -3.11 -15.80 -2.06
N THR A 87 -3.55 -16.81 -1.31
CA THR A 87 -2.89 -17.17 -0.05
C THR A 87 -1.49 -17.73 -0.31
N TYR A 88 -0.51 -17.26 0.43
CA TYR A 88 0.83 -17.83 0.44
C TYR A 88 0.84 -19.05 1.35
N ASP A 89 1.24 -20.21 0.82
CA ASP A 89 1.12 -21.50 1.53
C ASP A 89 2.06 -21.60 2.73
N LYS A 90 3.17 -20.85 2.72
CA LYS A 90 4.14 -20.87 3.83
C LYS A 90 3.76 -19.88 4.91
N LYS A 91 3.89 -20.33 6.16
CA LYS A 91 3.63 -19.51 7.37
C LYS A 91 4.74 -18.53 7.71
N VAL A 92 5.90 -18.62 7.06
CA VAL A 92 7.07 -17.79 7.33
C VAL A 92 7.65 -17.34 6.00
N LEU A 93 7.94 -16.05 5.89
CA LEU A 93 8.62 -15.49 4.73
C LEU A 93 10.13 -15.76 4.80
N PRO A 94 10.76 -16.20 3.70
CA PRO A 94 12.21 -16.32 3.64
C PRO A 94 12.85 -14.93 3.69
N GLU A 95 14.09 -14.88 4.18
CA GLU A 95 14.81 -13.61 4.37
C GLU A 95 14.99 -12.80 3.08
N GLU A 96 15.10 -13.49 1.94
CA GLU A 96 15.18 -12.89 0.60
C GLU A 96 13.92 -12.11 0.18
N MET A 97 12.76 -12.42 0.75
CA MET A 97 11.48 -11.73 0.48
C MET A 97 11.17 -10.65 1.50
N LEU A 98 11.96 -10.57 2.58
CA LEU A 98 11.77 -9.55 3.60
C LEU A 98 12.42 -8.24 3.14
N PRO A 99 11.79 -7.10 3.41
CA PRO A 99 12.39 -5.81 3.12
C PRO A 99 13.62 -5.59 4.01
N SER A 100 14.46 -4.65 3.57
CA SER A 100 15.62 -4.17 4.31
C SER A 100 15.23 -3.66 5.69
N GLU A 101 16.10 -3.88 6.67
CA GLU A 101 15.94 -3.32 8.02
C GLU A 101 16.08 -1.80 8.00
N ASN A 102 15.38 -1.13 8.92
CA ASN A 102 15.35 0.33 9.09
C ASN A 102 14.67 1.11 7.96
N TYR A 103 13.66 0.50 7.32
CA TYR A 103 12.76 1.23 6.44
C TYR A 103 11.63 1.82 7.27
N TYR A 104 11.72 3.13 7.55
CA TYR A 104 10.66 3.90 8.17
C TYR A 104 10.06 4.83 7.13
N TYR A 105 8.73 4.80 6.99
CA TYR A 105 8.07 5.73 6.10
C TYR A 105 8.22 7.16 6.65
N ASN A 106 8.87 8.03 5.88
CA ASN A 106 8.97 9.44 6.22
C ASN A 106 7.96 10.25 5.40
N VAL A 107 6.97 10.82 6.09
CA VAL A 107 5.92 11.67 5.50
C VAL A 107 6.50 12.86 4.74
N GLU A 108 7.70 13.34 5.07
CA GLU A 108 8.36 14.44 4.37
C GLU A 108 8.67 14.09 2.89
N GLN A 109 8.77 12.80 2.54
CA GLN A 109 8.97 12.33 1.17
C GLN A 109 7.69 12.43 0.30
N GLU A 110 6.50 12.59 0.91
CA GLU A 110 5.23 12.87 0.20
C GLU A 110 5.14 14.34 -0.27
N SER A 111 6.21 15.14 -0.09
CA SER A 111 6.27 16.54 -0.54
C SER A 111 6.66 16.72 -2.02
N THR A 112 6.82 15.64 -2.81
CA THR A 112 7.18 15.74 -4.24
C THR A 112 6.31 14.84 -5.12
N SER A 113 5.02 14.82 -4.84
CA SER A 113 4.04 14.78 -5.92
C SER A 113 3.10 15.95 -5.70
N VAL A 114 3.54 17.11 -6.19
CA VAL A 114 2.66 18.26 -6.38
C VAL A 114 1.55 17.79 -7.31
N PHE A 115 0.39 17.45 -6.75
CA PHE A 115 -0.83 17.49 -7.53
C PHE A 115 -0.96 18.96 -7.98
N GLU A 116 -0.67 19.24 -9.24
CA GLU A 116 -1.03 20.50 -9.90
C GLU A 116 -2.55 20.53 -10.07
N GLY A 117 -3.25 20.65 -8.94
CA GLY A 117 -4.68 20.73 -8.84
C GLY A 117 -5.05 21.80 -7.84
N THR A 118 -5.79 22.80 -8.28
CA THR A 118 -6.36 23.80 -7.38
C THR A 118 -7.38 23.10 -6.48
N MET A 119 -7.19 23.21 -5.17
CA MET A 119 -8.19 22.79 -4.18
C MET A 119 -9.42 23.71 -4.32
N ILE A 120 -10.58 23.14 -4.64
CA ILE A 120 -11.80 23.93 -4.93
C ILE A 120 -12.86 23.82 -3.83
N GLY A 121 -12.65 22.97 -2.83
CA GLY A 121 -13.50 22.92 -1.65
C GLY A 121 -13.28 21.66 -0.80
N SER A 122 -13.68 21.76 0.46
CA SER A 122 -13.77 20.64 1.39
C SER A 122 -15.24 20.42 1.75
N ASN A 123 -15.71 19.17 1.68
CA ASN A 123 -17.06 18.82 2.14
C ASN A 123 -16.97 18.34 3.60
N ILE A 124 -17.35 19.23 4.53
CA ILE A 124 -17.20 19.01 5.98
C ILE A 124 -18.05 17.83 6.49
N ASP A 125 -19.19 17.56 5.85
CA ASP A 125 -20.10 16.48 6.24
C ASP A 125 -19.60 15.08 5.86
N THR A 126 -18.73 14.97 4.85
CA THR A 126 -18.23 13.68 4.34
C THR A 126 -16.73 13.49 4.55
N GLY A 127 -16.02 14.48 5.06
CA GLY A 127 -14.56 14.46 5.23
C GLY A 127 -13.78 14.35 3.92
N LYS A 128 -14.44 14.64 2.79
CA LYS A 128 -13.89 14.42 1.44
C LYS A 128 -13.40 15.74 0.85
N TRP A 129 -12.15 15.74 0.41
CA TRP A 129 -11.49 16.87 -0.25
C TRP A 129 -11.77 16.81 -1.76
N VAL A 130 -12.12 17.96 -2.35
CA VAL A 130 -12.42 18.07 -3.80
C VAL A 130 -11.34 18.89 -4.48
N PHE A 131 -10.64 18.25 -5.43
CA PHE A 131 -9.59 18.87 -6.24
C PHE A 131 -10.07 18.98 -7.69
N LYS A 132 -9.74 20.09 -8.36
CA LYS A 132 -9.91 20.23 -9.81
C LYS A 132 -8.53 20.06 -10.46
N PRO A 133 -8.34 19.10 -11.39
CA PRO A 133 -7.09 18.98 -12.12
C PRO A 133 -6.89 20.22 -13.01
N SER A 134 -5.69 20.80 -13.00
CA SER A 134 -5.34 21.89 -13.90
C SER A 134 -5.11 21.30 -15.30
N MET A 135 -6.09 21.42 -16.19
CA MET A 135 -5.87 21.16 -17.62
C MET A 135 -5.06 22.33 -18.19
N GLU A 136 -3.75 22.13 -18.34
CA GLU A 136 -2.91 23.02 -19.12
C GLU A 136 -3.37 22.96 -20.59
N ARG A 137 -4.07 24.01 -21.03
CA ARG A 137 -4.36 24.23 -22.46
C ARG A 137 -3.09 24.78 -23.10
N ARG A 138 -2.53 24.00 -24.02
CA ARG A 138 -1.46 24.41 -24.96
C ARG A 138 -1.82 25.69 -25.71
#